data_AF-A0A2V9FPA7-F1
#
_entry.id   AF-A0A2V9FPA7-F1
#
_cell.length_a   1.000
_cell.length_b   1.000
_cell.length_c   1.000
_cell.angle_alpha   90.00
_cell.angle_beta   90.00
_cell.angle_gamma   90.00
#
_symmetry.space_group_name_H-M   'P 1'
#
loop_
_entity.id
_entity.type
_entity.pdbx_description
1 polymer ?
#
loop_
_entity_poly.entity_id
_entity_poly.type
_entity_poly.pdbx_seq_one_letter_code
_entity_poly.pdbx_strand_id
1 'polypeptide(L)' 'MSIINKPPEMVKREYELQEPIAVAVEKYAAFIQSTPDHVVNSALKMVLWRDADFRRWRKQQQTPVDKKDGHAVAKAARA' A
#
# COMPACT_ATOMS: atom_id res chain seq x y z
N MET A 1 10.69 6.56 -23.57
CA MET A 1 9.46 5.80 -23.25
C MET A 1 8.53 6.71 -22.48
N SER A 2 7.37 7.05 -23.04
CA SER A 2 6.40 7.88 -22.34
C SER A 2 5.74 7.05 -21.24
N ILE A 3 6.13 7.26 -19.99
CA ILE A 3 5.42 6.70 -18.84
C ILE A 3 4.09 7.44 -18.78
N ILE A 4 3.05 6.88 -19.40
CA ILE A 4 1.69 7.39 -19.28
C ILE A 4 1.29 7.18 -17.82
N ASN A 5 1.48 8.23 -17.01
CA ASN A 5 1.15 8.24 -15.60
C ASN A 5 -0.37 8.41 -15.48
N LYS A 6 -1.12 7.37 -15.85
CA LYS A 6 -2.57 7.38 -15.77
C LYS A 6 -2.95 7.60 -14.31
N PRO A 7 -3.85 8.55 -14.00
CA PRO A 7 -4.27 8.79 -12.63
C PRO A 7 -4.80 7.48 -12.03
N PRO A 8 -4.47 7.19 -10.75
CA PRO A 8 -4.91 5.96 -10.11
C PRO A 8 -6.43 5.81 -10.19
N GLU A 9 -6.89 4.59 -10.44
CA GLU A 9 -8.31 4.28 -10.42
C GLU A 9 -8.86 4.50 -9.00
N MET A 10 -9.92 5.30 -8.90
CA MET A 10 -10.57 5.61 -7.64
C MET A 10 -11.59 4.53 -7.32
N VAL A 11 -11.34 3.75 -6.28
CA VAL A 11 -12.25 2.69 -5.81
C VAL A 11 -12.98 3.19 -4.56
N LYS A 12 -14.31 3.19 -4.60
CA LYS A 12 -15.15 3.53 -3.44
C LYS A 12 -15.16 2.39 -2.43
N ARG A 13 -14.93 2.72 -1.16
CA ARG A 13 -15.00 1.82 -0.01
C ARG A 13 -15.65 2.58 1.15
N GLU A 14 -16.52 1.91 1.86
CA GLU A 14 -17.19 2.45 3.05
C GLU A 14 -16.37 2.10 4.29
N TYR A 15 -16.12 3.09 5.13
CA TYR A 15 -15.36 2.95 6.37
C TYR A 15 -16.11 3.65 7.49
N GLU A 16 -16.19 2.99 8.65
CA GLU A 16 -16.70 3.60 9.86
C GLU A 16 -15.59 4.43 10.52
N LEU A 17 -15.90 5.68 10.82
CA LEU A 17 -15.03 6.58 11.56
C LEU A 17 -15.66 6.86 12.92
N GLN A 18 -14.83 7.00 13.94
CA GLN A 18 -15.31 7.54 15.21
C GLN A 18 -15.80 8.98 14.99
N GLU A 19 -16.94 9.32 15.58
CA GLU A 19 -17.53 10.67 15.52
C GLU A 19 -16.52 11.82 15.65
N PRO A 20 -15.62 11.86 16.65
CA PRO A 20 -14.64 12.95 16.76
C PRO A 20 -13.67 13.03 15.58
N ILE A 21 -13.35 11.89 14.96
CA ILE A 21 -12.46 11.81 13.79
C ILE A 21 -13.21 12.30 12.55
N ALA A 22 -14.47 11.90 12.36
CA ALA A 22 -15.30 12.37 11.25
C ALA A 22 -15.41 13.91 11.25
N VAL A 23 -15.74 14.49 12.40
CA VAL A 23 -15.80 15.96 12.58
C VAL A 23 -14.46 16.63 12.30
N ALA A 24 -13.35 16.03 12.75
CA ALA A 24 -12.02 16.57 12.50
C ALA A 24 -11.66 16.53 11.00
N VAL A 25 -11.99 15.45 10.31
CA VAL A 25 -11.78 15.29 8.86
C VAL A 25 -12.56 16.35 8.08
N GLU A 26 -13.83 16.58 8.43
CA GLU A 26 -14.65 17.61 7.77
C GLU A 26 -14.09 19.01 7.96
N LYS A 27 -13.75 19.38 9.20
CA LYS A 27 -13.14 20.68 9.51
C LYS A 27 -11.81 20.87 8.79
N TYR A 28 -10.99 19.83 8.74
CA TYR A 28 -9.71 19.88 8.05
C TYR A 28 -9.90 20.01 6.53
N ALA A 29 -10.84 19.27 5.95
CA ALA A 29 -11.19 19.37 4.54
C ALA A 29 -11.63 20.81 4.19
N ALA A 30 -12.48 21.42 5.02
CA ALA A 30 -12.87 22.82 4.85
C ALA A 30 -11.68 23.78 4.96
N PHE A 31 -10.78 23.57 5.94
CA PHE A 31 -9.59 24.39 6.13
C PHE A 31 -8.65 24.39 4.92
N ILE A 32 -8.41 23.21 4.33
CA ILE A 32 -7.55 23.07 3.14
C ILE A 32 -8.30 23.25 1.81
N GLN A 33 -9.59 23.63 1.87
CA GLN A 33 -10.47 23.77 0.70
C GLN A 33 -10.48 22.52 -0.19
N SER A 34 -10.62 21.35 0.44
CA SER A 34 -10.62 20.05 -0.22
C SER A 34 -11.81 19.19 0.24
N THR A 35 -11.87 17.94 -0.20
CA THR A 35 -12.93 17.01 0.16
C THR A 35 -12.52 16.09 1.33
N PRO A 36 -13.48 15.61 2.15
CA PRO A 36 -13.22 14.60 3.18
C PRO A 36 -12.51 13.36 2.60
N ASP A 37 -12.94 12.89 1.43
CA ASP A 37 -12.31 11.77 0.71
C ASP A 37 -10.83 12.01 0.42
N HIS A 38 -10.47 13.24 0.01
CA HIS A 38 -9.08 13.61 -0.25
C HIS A 38 -8.24 13.56 1.02
N VAL A 39 -8.79 14.04 2.14
CA VAL A 39 -8.15 14.02 3.45
C VAL A 39 -7.92 12.58 3.91
N VAL A 40 -8.96 11.74 3.86
CA VAL A 40 -8.88 10.32 4.26
C VAL A 40 -7.85 9.58 3.40
N ASN A 41 -7.91 9.73 2.08
CA ASN A 41 -6.95 9.09 1.18
C ASN A 41 -5.51 9.54 1.45
N SER A 42 -5.30 10.84 1.72
CA SER A 42 -3.98 11.38 2.03
C SER A 42 -3.45 10.87 3.37
N ALA A 43 -4.30 10.83 4.40
CA ALA A 43 -3.96 10.28 5.70
C ALA A 43 -3.56 8.80 5.60
N LEU A 44 -4.36 7.98 4.90
CA LEU A 44 -4.06 6.57 4.66
C LEU A 44 -2.74 6.39 3.90
N LYS A 45 -2.50 7.18 2.84
CA LYS A 45 -1.21 7.16 2.12
C LYS A 45 -0.04 7.45 3.04
N MET A 46 -0.16 8.45 3.93
CA MET A 46 0.90 8.78 4.87
C MET A 46 1.15 7.64 5.87
N VAL A 47 0.10 7.07 6.45
CA VAL A 47 0.20 5.96 7.42
C VAL A 47 0.89 4.75 6.77
N LEU A 48 0.38 4.31 5.61
CA LEU A 48 0.91 3.14 4.89
C LEU A 48 2.33 3.34 4.36
N TRP A 49 2.74 4.58 4.11
CA TRP A 49 4.09 4.90 3.67
C TRP A 49 5.09 5.01 4.84
N ARG A 50 4.65 5.54 5.98
CA ARG A 50 5.50 5.71 7.17
C ARG A 50 5.76 4.39 7.89
N ASP A 51 4.81 3.47 7.87
CA ASP A 51 4.97 2.16 8.50
C ASP A 51 6.08 1.33 7.80
N ALA A 52 7.21 1.19 8.48
CA ALA A 52 8.37 0.46 7.97
C ALA A 52 8.12 -1.05 7.95
N ASP A 53 7.38 -1.58 8.93
CA ASP A 53 7.10 -3.00 9.05
C ASP A 53 6.10 -3.44 8.00
N PHE A 54 5.02 -2.67 7.81
CA PHE A 54 4.08 -2.88 6.72
C PHE A 54 4.76 -2.83 5.35
N ARG A 55 5.72 -1.91 5.14
CA ARG A 55 6.51 -1.86 3.91
C ARG A 55 7.41 -3.08 3.74
N ARG A 56 8.07 -3.54 4.80
CA ARG A 56 8.92 -4.75 4.76
C ARG A 56 8.09 -5.99 4.46
N TRP A 57 6.98 -6.18 5.16
CA TRP A 57 6.03 -7.25 4.93
C TRP A 57 5.52 -7.24 3.48
N ARG A 58 5.06 -6.09 2.98
CA ARG A 58 4.58 -5.95 1.59
C ARG A 58 5.64 -6.32 0.56
N LYS A 59 6.91 -5.96 0.79
CA LYS A 59 8.01 -6.35 -0.10
C LYS A 59 8.24 -7.87 -0.11
N GLN A 60 8.15 -8.53 1.04
CA GLN A 60 8.28 -9.99 1.14
C GLN A 60 7.17 -10.73 0.40
N GLN A 61 5.95 -10.17 0.40
CA GLN A 61 4.82 -10.73 -0.35
C GLN A 61 4.90 -10.49 -1.87
N GLN A 62 5.65 -9.46 -2.30
CA GLN A 62 5.83 -9.12 -3.72
C GLN A 62 7.01 -9.84 -4.37
N THR A 63 7.90 -10.45 -3.59
CA THR A 63 8.83 -11.46 -4.12
C THR A 63 8.03 -12.70 -4.48
N PRO A 64 7.96 -13.10 -5.76
CA PRO A 64 7.39 -14.39 -6.12
C PRO A 64 8.17 -15.47 -5.38
N VAL A 65 7.47 -16.41 -4.75
CA VAL A 65 8.04 -17.68 -4.30
C VAL A 65 8.36 -18.50 -5.55
N ASP A 66 9.39 -18.08 -6.28
CA ASP A 66 9.95 -18.79 -7.43
C ASP A 66 11.47 -18.64 -7.32
N LYS A 67 12.05 -19.46 -6.44
CA LYS A 67 13.45 -19.94 -6.41
C LYS A 67 13.79 -20.46 -5.02
N LYS A 68 13.19 -21.58 -4.60
CA LYS A 68 13.86 -22.44 -3.62
C LYS A 68 13.45 -23.89 -3.60
N ASP A 69 13.24 -24.52 -4.76
CA ASP A 69 13.28 -25.98 -4.87
C ASP A 69 14.01 -26.35 -6.16
N GLY A 70 15.10 -27.12 -6.07
CA GLY A 70 15.71 -27.76 -7.24
C GLY A 70 17.20 -27.54 -7.52
N HIS A 71 18.05 -27.19 -6.54
CA HIS A 71 19.51 -27.37 -6.72
C HIS A 71 20.11 -28.23 -5.61
N ALA A 72 19.66 -29.49 -5.56
CA ALA A 72 20.24 -30.48 -4.67
C ALA A 72 20.25 -31.90 -5.26
N VAL A 73 20.49 -32.11 -6.56
CA VAL A 73 20.95 -33.43 -7.04
C VAL A 73 21.79 -33.31 -8.32
N ALA A 74 23.08 -33.01 -8.19
CA ALA A 74 24.05 -33.23 -9.28
C ALA A 74 25.47 -33.35 -8.71
N LYS A 75 25.66 -34.26 -7.74
CA LYS A 75 27.02 -34.69 -7.36
C LYS A 75 27.03 -36.12 -6.85
N ALA A 76 26.71 -37.06 -7.73
CA ALA A 76 27.01 -38.48 -7.54
C ALA A 76 27.20 -39.14 -8.91
N ALA A 77 28.37 -38.91 -9.52
CA ALA A 77 28.88 -39.72 -10.62
C ALA A 77 30.42 -39.71 -10.54
N ARG A 78 30.95 -40.48 -9.58
CA ARG A 78 32.33 -40.98 -9.56
C ARG A 78 32.33 -42.32 -8.85
N ALA A 79 32.31 -43.39 -9.62
CA ALA A 79 32.96 -44.68 -9.39
C ALA A 79 32.76 -45.53 -10.65
#